data_AF-A0A1X0IRW0-F1
#
_entry.id   AF-A0A1X0IRW0-F1
#
_cell.length_a   1.000
_cell.length_b   1.000
_cell.length_c   1.000
_cell.angle_alpha   90.00
_cell.angle_beta   90.00
_cell.angle_gamma   90.00
#
_symmetry.space_group_name_H-M   'P 1'
#
loop_
_entity.id
_entity.type
_entity.pdbx_description
1 polymer ?
#
loop_
_entity_poly.entity_id
_entity_poly.type
_entity_poly.pdbx_seq_one_letter_code
_entity_poly.pdbx_strand_id
1 'polypeptide(L)'
;MMPTPFTLVVCAGCTAPDTSVFDALRTMVRDSSGGMLVSTPCLLGPDGCPDGCQAHRDEGAVAMLQPCRADRSPIGPARWIDLSAPRVDRP
;
A
#
# COMPACT_ATOMS: atom_id res chain seq x y z
N MET A 1 10.53 -23.20 4.56
CA MET A 1 9.24 -22.66 4.09
C MET A 1 9.58 -21.67 2.99
N MET A 2 9.14 -21.88 1.75
CA MET A 2 9.42 -20.91 0.68
C MET A 2 8.56 -19.66 0.92
N PRO A 3 9.12 -18.45 0.80
CA PRO A 3 8.37 -17.23 1.02
C PRO A 3 7.24 -17.11 -0.02
N THR A 4 6.04 -16.75 0.45
CA THR A 4 4.88 -16.56 -0.41
C THR A 4 5.01 -15.22 -1.15
N PRO A 5 4.99 -15.20 -2.50
CA PRO A 5 5.06 -13.95 -3.25
C PRO A 5 3.88 -13.03 -2.93
N PHE A 6 4.12 -11.73 -3.02
CA PHE A 6 3.07 -10.74 -2.83
C PHE A 6 3.33 -9.49 -3.67
N THR A 7 2.25 -8.73 -3.90
CA THR A 7 2.29 -7.40 -4.47
C THR A 7 1.77 -6.41 -3.44
N LEU A 8 2.59 -5.42 -3.09
CA LEU A 8 2.22 -4.28 -2.27
C LEU A 8 1.88 -3.12 -3.19
N VAL A 9 0.63 -2.65 -3.13
CA VAL A 9 0.12 -1.55 -3.95
C VAL A 9 -0.13 -0.34 -3.06
N VAL A 10 0.44 0.80 -3.41
CA VAL A 10 0.29 2.07 -2.68
C VAL A 10 -0.60 3.01 -3.49
N CYS A 11 -1.59 3.60 -2.81
CA CYS A 11 -2.42 4.67 -3.35
C CYS A 11 -1.69 6.01 -3.16
N ALA A 12 -1.39 6.71 -4.26
CA ALA A 12 -0.71 8.01 -4.24
C ALA A 12 -1.63 9.21 -4.55
N GLY A 13 -2.92 8.96 -4.80
CA GLY A 13 -3.88 9.94 -5.28
C GLY A 13 -4.73 10.57 -4.18
N CYS A 14 -4.72 9.98 -2.99
CA CYS A 14 -5.47 10.48 -1.84
C CYS A 14 -4.67 11.48 -1.01
N THR A 15 -3.57 10.97 -0.48
CA THR A 15 -2.49 11.70 0.14
C THR A 15 -1.24 11.00 -0.36
N ALA A 16 -0.34 11.74 -1.00
CA ALA A 16 0.94 11.16 -1.36
C ALA A 16 1.64 10.71 -0.07
N PRO A 17 2.06 9.44 0.05
CA PRO A 17 2.86 9.02 1.19
C PRO A 17 4.10 9.90 1.31
N ASP A 18 4.50 10.19 2.55
CA ASP A 18 5.82 10.76 2.78
C ASP A 18 6.90 9.91 2.11
N THR A 19 7.91 10.57 1.56
CA THR A 19 9.00 9.91 0.84
C THR A 19 9.70 8.87 1.72
N SER A 20 9.80 9.13 3.03
CA SER A 20 10.32 8.20 4.03
C SER A 20 9.51 6.91 4.15
N VAL A 21 8.19 6.97 4.10
CA VAL A 21 7.31 5.79 4.12
C VAL A 21 7.52 4.98 2.86
N PHE A 22 7.56 5.64 1.70
CA PHE A 22 7.79 4.93 0.45
C PHE A 22 9.19 4.27 0.40
N ASP A 23 10.22 4.93 0.93
CA ASP A 23 11.58 4.37 1.00
C ASP A 23 11.69 3.19 1.99
N ALA A 24 10.97 3.25 3.11
CA ALA A 24 10.85 2.11 4.01
C ALA A 24 10.17 0.91 3.32
N LEU A 25 9.06 1.14 2.61
CA LEU A 25 8.38 0.09 1.84
C LEU A 25 9.27 -0.49 0.73
N ARG A 26 10.01 0.37 0.02
CA ARG A 26 11.00 -0.08 -0.98
C ARG A 26 12.04 -1.00 -0.36
N THR A 27 12.55 -0.66 0.82
CA THR A 27 13.55 -1.47 1.54
C THR A 27 12.96 -2.81 1.95
N MET A 28 11.80 -2.81 2.62
CA MET A 28 11.12 -4.04 3.04
C MET A 28 10.80 -4.98 1.89
N VAL A 29 10.33 -4.45 0.76
CA VAL A 29 10.01 -5.25 -0.42
C VAL A 29 11.28 -5.83 -1.06
N ARG A 30 12.40 -5.09 -1.06
CA ARG A 30 13.70 -5.58 -1.56
C ARG A 30 14.26 -6.72 -0.70
N ASP A 31 14.07 -6.64 0.61
CA ASP A 31 14.51 -7.68 1.55
C ASP A 31 13.59 -8.93 1.52
N SER A 32 12.42 -8.80 0.90
CA SER A 32 11.44 -9.88 0.75
C SER A 32 11.63 -10.64 -0.56
N SER A 33 11.90 -11.94 -0.49
CA SER A 33 11.94 -12.78 -1.70
C SER A 33 10.54 -12.92 -2.29
N GLY A 34 10.36 -12.40 -3.51
CA GLY A 34 9.09 -12.42 -4.22
C GLY A 34 8.18 -11.22 -3.94
N GLY A 35 8.64 -10.19 -3.23
CA GLY A 35 7.91 -8.94 -3.08
C GLY A 35 7.89 -8.10 -4.38
N MET A 36 6.82 -7.35 -4.60
CA MET A 36 6.72 -6.34 -5.65
C MET A 36 6.03 -5.09 -5.08
N LEU A 37 6.59 -3.91 -5.33
CA LEU A 37 6.00 -2.63 -4.93
C LEU A 37 5.44 -1.93 -6.17
N VAL A 38 4.18 -1.52 -6.10
CA VAL A 38 3.48 -0.79 -7.16
C VAL A 38 2.90 0.50 -6.57
N SER A 39 3.12 1.63 -7.24
CA SER A 39 2.44 2.88 -6.94
C SER A 39 1.34 3.11 -7.97
N THR A 40 0.15 3.50 -7.51
CA THR A 40 -1.01 3.80 -8.35
C THR A 40 -1.57 5.16 -8.00
N PRO A 41 -2.24 5.87 -8.92
CA PRO A 41 -2.96 7.11 -8.61
C PRO A 41 -4.03 6.84 -7.55
N CYS A 42 -5.22 6.35 -7.91
CA CYS A 42 -6.22 5.91 -6.93
C CYS A 42 -6.44 4.40 -7.05
N LEU A 43 -6.39 3.69 -5.93
CA LEU A 43 -6.67 2.25 -5.85
C LEU A 43 -8.11 1.90 -6.25
N LEU A 44 -9.06 2.81 -6.03
CA LEU A 44 -10.47 2.62 -6.37
C LEU A 44 -10.81 3.12 -7.79
N GLY A 45 -9.81 3.60 -8.55
CA GLY A 45 -10.00 4.18 -9.87
C GLY A 45 -10.37 5.67 -9.85
N PRO A 46 -10.55 6.28 -11.03
CA PRO A 46 -10.80 7.72 -11.17
C PRO A 46 -12.03 8.21 -10.42
N ASP A 47 -13.07 7.38 -10.38
CA ASP A 47 -14.39 7.71 -9.80
C ASP A 47 -14.59 7.11 -8.39
N GLY A 48 -13.65 6.27 -7.93
CA GLY A 48 -13.77 5.56 -6.65
C GLY A 48 -13.52 6.43 -5.42
N CYS A 49 -13.04 7.65 -5.62
CA CYS A 49 -12.90 8.67 -4.59
C CYS A 49 -13.60 9.96 -5.04
N PRO A 50 -14.94 9.99 -5.09
CA PRO A 50 -15.70 11.12 -5.62
C PRO A 50 -15.48 12.42 -4.83
N ASP A 51 -15.12 12.32 -3.55
CA ASP A 51 -14.71 13.45 -2.71
C ASP A 51 -13.18 13.68 -2.69
N GLY A 52 -12.44 13.17 -3.68
CA GLY A 52 -11.00 13.41 -3.82
C GLY A 52 -10.17 12.84 -2.66
N CYS A 53 -10.59 11.68 -2.15
CA CYS A 53 -10.04 11.03 -0.97
C CYS A 53 -9.99 11.89 0.30
N GLN A 54 -10.81 12.94 0.37
CA GLN A 54 -10.79 13.85 1.50
C GLN A 54 -11.14 13.14 2.81
N ALA A 55 -11.95 12.06 2.76
CA ALA A 55 -12.22 11.18 3.89
C ALA A 55 -10.99 10.40 4.41
N HIS A 56 -9.98 10.19 3.56
CA HIS A 56 -8.77 9.44 3.90
C HIS A 56 -7.54 10.33 4.07
N ARG A 57 -7.67 11.66 3.89
CA ARG A 57 -6.53 12.58 4.06
C ARG A 57 -5.95 12.53 5.48
N ASP A 58 -6.83 12.40 6.47
CA ASP A 58 -6.46 12.31 7.89
C ASP A 58 -6.05 10.89 8.31
N GLU A 59 -6.30 9.89 7.46
CA GLU A 59 -5.94 8.48 7.67
C GLU A 59 -4.58 8.12 7.04
N GLY A 60 -3.96 9.05 6.32
CA GLY A 60 -2.63 8.86 5.71
C GLY A 60 -2.65 8.07 4.41
N ALA A 61 -1.47 7.69 3.93
CA ALA A 61 -1.38 6.89 2.71
C ALA A 61 -2.00 5.51 2.91
N VAL A 62 -2.67 4.99 1.87
CA VAL A 62 -3.33 3.69 1.95
C VAL A 62 -2.58 2.70 1.08
N ALA A 63 -2.33 1.50 1.60
CA ALA A 63 -1.77 0.41 0.83
C ALA A 63 -2.62 -0.86 0.88
N MET A 64 -2.41 -1.73 -0.11
CA MET A 64 -2.98 -3.06 -0.17
C MET A 64 -1.89 -4.08 -0.41
N LEU A 65 -1.92 -5.17 0.35
CA LEU A 65 -1.11 -6.35 0.09
C LEU A 65 -1.98 -7.41 -0.58
N GLN A 66 -1.58 -7.80 -1.78
CA GLN A 66 -2.19 -8.88 -2.54
C GLN A 66 -1.26 -10.09 -2.55
N PRO A 67 -1.58 -11.18 -1.84
CA PRO A 67 -0.87 -12.44 -2.02
C PRO A 67 -0.95 -12.87 -3.49
N CYS A 68 0.14 -13.39 -4.04
CA CYS A 68 0.17 -13.78 -5.44
C CYS A 68 1.02 -15.02 -5.70
N ARG A 69 0.80 -15.61 -6.87
CA ARG A 69 1.65 -16.67 -7.42
C ARG A 69 2.94 -16.06 -7.99
N ALA A 70 3.88 -16.92 -8.37
CA ALA A 70 5.14 -16.48 -8.98
C ALA A 70 4.94 -15.69 -10.30
N ASP A 71 3.86 -15.97 -11.03
CA ASP A 71 3.42 -15.25 -12.24
C ASP A 71 2.65 -13.95 -11.95
N ARG A 72 2.53 -13.57 -10.67
CA ARG A 72 1.77 -12.41 -10.17
C ARG A 72 0.24 -12.54 -10.28
N SER A 73 -0.27 -13.73 -10.60
CA SER A 73 -1.71 -14.01 -10.48
C SER A 73 -2.16 -13.89 -9.01
N PRO A 74 -3.21 -13.12 -8.71
CA PRO A 74 -3.66 -12.92 -7.33
C PRO A 74 -4.15 -14.22 -6.69
N ILE A 75 -3.91 -14.38 -5.40
CA ILE A 75 -4.38 -15.51 -4.60
C ILE A 75 -5.27 -14.97 -3.48
N GLY A 76 -6.56 -15.22 -3.59
CA GLY A 76 -7.53 -14.85 -2.54
C GLY A 76 -7.73 -13.33 -2.41
N PRO A 77 -8.25 -12.88 -1.25
CA PRO A 77 -8.55 -11.47 -1.02
C PRO A 77 -7.28 -10.67 -0.71
N ALA A 78 -7.23 -9.46 -1.25
CA ALA A 78 -6.24 -8.48 -0.85
C ALA A 78 -6.52 -7.96 0.57
N ARG A 79 -5.47 -7.54 1.26
CA ARG A 79 -5.53 -7.03 2.63
C ARG A 79 -5.16 -5.56 2.63
N TRP A 80 -6.00 -4.74 3.24
CA TRP A 80 -5.68 -3.33 3.48
C TRP A 80 -4.57 -3.20 4.52
N ILE A 81 -3.67 -2.26 4.27
CA ILE A 81 -2.59 -1.84 5.15
C ILE A 81 -2.76 -0.35 5.38
N ASP A 82 -2.93 -0.01 6.63
CA ASP A 82 -2.89 1.35 7.12
C ASP A 82 -1.41 1.79 7.19
N LEU A 83 -1.06 2.88 6.49
CA LEU A 83 0.27 3.49 6.53
C LEU A 83 0.27 4.82 7.28
N SER A 84 -0.76 5.11 8.07
CA SER A 84 -0.70 6.21 9.02
C SER A 84 0.50 6.01 9.94
N ALA A 85 1.21 7.09 10.21
CA ALA A 85 2.22 7.06 11.26
C ALA A 85 1.55 6.59 12.57
N PRO A 86 2.23 5.82 13.43
CA PRO A 86 1.70 5.52 14.75
C PRO A 86 1.32 6.86 15.41
N ARG A 87 0.06 6.97 15.84
CA ARG A 87 -0.40 8.13 16.62
C ARG A 87 0.49 8.19 17.86
N VAL A 88 1.46 9.09 17.86
CA VAL A 88 2.15 9.46 19.10
C VAL A 88 1.08 10.17 19.91
N ASP A 89 0.56 9.50 20.93
CA ASP A 89 -0.29 10.12 21.93
C ASP A 89 0.46 11.34 22.46
N ARG A 90 -0.02 12.53 22.10
CA ARG A 90 0.61 13.78 22.50
C ARG A 90 0.19 14.03 23.95
N PRO A 91 1.15 14.30 24.87
CA PRO A 91 0.87 14.46 26.29
C PRO A 91 -0.08 15.61 26.60
#